data_AF-A0A2V0PL12-F1
#
_entry.id   AF-A0A2V0PL12-F1
#
_cell.length_a   1.000
_cell.length_b   1.000
_cell.length_c   1.000
_cell.angle_alpha   90.00
_cell.angle_beta   90.00
_cell.angle_gamma   90.00
#
_symmetry.space_group_name_H-M   'P 1'
#
loop_
_entity.id
_entity.type
_entity.pdbx_description
1 polymer ?
#
loop_
_entity_poly.entity_id
_entity_poly.type
_entity_poly.pdbx_seq_one_letter_code
_entity_poly.pdbx_strand_id
1 'polypeptide(L)'
;MAGSQLGSPSGAGVLRAALRPLAAVGLVILVAALASSGTAGGHSPSLAGLGGLRGARRALLEAAPEAKKAPAAAAKGLAGCLDEGLPGPSADCATMKSQGHCDKPWVASFCQVTCGKCKGNANLAGTDVSKQYGEAVAAAAQRLIAATPKESIPVLQYDYGNSKVRTESRNTTGDPHFSGPLGRSMPWGVQQCTMSLEQIMAMHALLDEALSAPGYQQVIAVMNQQVTIGETEDVADNSIPARVNASVSGSRSYDTIAEGMKAAGIPTDGRPPATAGEVRFFEPGVVTALNWTWPSPPGSVKRLAGFCNYSVAIFGKPGSDDAWGFRVEGHHLSINWDSRIDNGQHLFSLTPMMLGSMPMVVTPVYPSNTSLLDSQWARTRGQRMLARAATDLRAFWRELPSEQRDKAFTRADKYTQQTPFVNPVPAPNVLVGFGNARVSDIEAGAHADVDLAKLDPKEWYSLLGALDLFLGTMHPALATQYLQRLTAARSGKNSNMLVAWAGGNLSDPFSAHYTYLKVNGLQMEYLQSNQFAVTHPGYEATHIHTVFRDTTFKWDFDPLKVHEERDHHSDCFDIAPDYTHTCAQQKAWGKCADDWVKAAAKGAPYGFCAQTCGRCPGHDHN
;
A
#
# COMPACT_ATOMS: atom_id res chain seq x y z
N MET A 1 43.60 8.21 -36.96
CA MET A 1 43.00 8.36 -38.31
C MET A 1 41.98 7.25 -38.49
N ALA A 2 40.75 7.62 -38.91
CA ALA A 2 39.61 6.79 -39.38
C ALA A 2 39.16 5.60 -38.50
N GLY A 3 37.89 5.39 -38.12
CA GLY A 3 36.62 5.82 -38.68
C GLY A 3 35.80 4.59 -39.09
N SER A 4 34.72 4.25 -38.37
CA SER A 4 33.54 3.60 -38.97
C SER A 4 32.28 3.92 -38.14
N GLN A 5 31.23 4.31 -38.85
CA GLN A 5 29.94 4.78 -38.38
C GLN A 5 28.97 3.61 -38.18
N LEU A 6 28.17 3.66 -37.11
CA LEU A 6 26.84 3.02 -37.06
C LEU A 6 25.85 4.05 -36.50
N GLY A 7 24.84 4.37 -37.29
CA GLY A 7 23.87 5.44 -37.04
C GLY A 7 22.84 5.12 -35.96
N SER A 8 22.50 6.14 -35.16
CA SER A 8 21.41 6.11 -34.18
C SER A 8 20.07 6.49 -34.85
N PRO A 9 18.95 5.83 -34.53
CA PRO A 9 17.63 6.35 -34.90
C PRO A 9 17.23 7.47 -33.95
N SER A 10 16.81 8.60 -34.51
CA SER A 10 16.41 9.82 -33.80
C SER A 10 15.10 9.64 -33.02
N GLY A 11 15.15 9.84 -31.71
CA GLY A 11 14.03 9.68 -30.76
C GLY A 11 12.89 10.70 -30.82
N ALA A 12 12.70 11.39 -31.96
CA ALA A 12 11.66 12.42 -32.10
C ALA A 12 10.30 11.88 -32.59
N GLY A 13 10.27 10.67 -33.17
CA GLY A 13 9.05 10.06 -33.73
C GLY A 13 8.11 9.41 -32.71
N VAL A 14 8.65 8.91 -31.59
CA VAL A 14 7.88 8.13 -30.60
C VAL A 14 7.05 9.04 -29.66
N LEU A 15 7.52 10.26 -29.40
CA LEU A 15 6.87 11.19 -28.46
C LEU A 15 5.53 11.76 -28.97
N ARG A 16 5.31 11.84 -30.29
CA ARG A 16 4.09 12.46 -30.87
C ARG A 16 2.88 11.51 -30.93
N ALA A 17 3.08 10.19 -30.86
CA ALA A 17 1.98 9.22 -30.89
C ALA A 17 1.32 9.01 -29.51
N ALA A 18 2.06 9.22 -28.41
CA ALA A 18 1.59 8.97 -27.04
C ALA A 18 0.78 10.13 -26.41
N LEU A 19 0.81 11.34 -26.97
CA LEU A 19 0.28 12.56 -26.33
C LEU A 19 -1.18 12.92 -26.68
N ARG A 20 -1.84 12.20 -27.58
CA ARG A 20 -3.22 12.51 -28.01
C ARG A 20 -4.37 11.88 -27.17
N PRO A 21 -4.23 10.75 -26.47
CA PRO A 21 -5.36 10.18 -25.71
C PRO A 21 -5.49 10.73 -24.27
N LEU A 22 -4.46 11.36 -23.70
CA LEU A 22 -4.40 11.73 -22.28
C LEU A 22 -5.31 12.92 -21.87
N ALA A 23 -5.88 13.65 -22.83
CA ALA A 23 -6.71 14.83 -22.54
C ALA A 23 -8.17 14.52 -22.14
N ALA A 24 -8.64 13.27 -22.27
CA ALA A 24 -10.05 12.93 -22.06
C ALA A 24 -10.41 12.50 -20.61
N VAL A 25 -9.42 12.25 -19.74
CA VAL A 25 -9.63 11.71 -18.37
C VAL A 25 -9.42 12.77 -17.27
N GLY A 26 -9.58 14.07 -17.59
CA GLY A 26 -9.41 15.14 -16.60
C GLY A 26 -7.94 15.43 -16.23
N LEU A 27 -7.00 15.05 -17.10
CA LEU A 27 -5.60 15.42 -16.98
C LEU A 27 -5.39 16.83 -17.56
N VAL A 28 -5.25 17.83 -16.69
CA VAL A 28 -4.72 19.14 -17.11
C VAL A 28 -3.21 19.10 -16.85
N ILE A 29 -2.37 19.12 -17.90
CA ILE A 29 -1.10 19.88 -18.02
C ILE A 29 -0.59 19.91 -19.46
N LEU A 30 0.05 21.05 -19.73
CA LEU A 30 0.42 21.73 -20.96
C LEU A 30 1.59 21.10 -21.75
N VAL A 31 1.47 21.11 -23.08
CA VAL A 31 2.60 20.99 -24.02
C VAL A 31 3.11 22.40 -24.32
N ALA A 32 4.17 22.86 -23.66
CA ALA A 32 4.98 24.02 -24.08
C ALA A 32 6.29 24.15 -23.29
N ALA A 33 7.21 23.19 -23.41
CA ALA A 33 8.57 23.36 -22.87
C ALA A 33 9.70 22.70 -23.69
N LEU A 34 9.41 22.10 -24.86
CA LEU A 34 10.42 21.37 -25.65
C LEU A 34 10.74 22.01 -27.01
N ALA A 35 10.48 23.30 -27.18
CA ALA A 35 10.85 24.03 -28.39
C ALA A 35 11.63 25.31 -28.07
N SER A 36 12.71 25.20 -27.29
CA SER A 36 13.71 26.27 -27.20
C SER A 36 15.08 25.73 -26.77
N SER A 37 15.66 24.85 -27.57
CA SER A 37 17.09 24.58 -27.56
C SER A 37 17.59 24.50 -29.01
N GLY A 38 17.89 25.68 -29.57
CA GLY A 38 18.34 25.80 -30.95
C GLY A 38 18.70 27.24 -31.33
N THR A 39 19.97 27.57 -31.11
CA THR A 39 20.76 28.65 -31.74
C THR A 39 20.44 30.12 -31.45
N ALA A 40 21.53 30.85 -31.22
CA ALA A 40 21.66 32.26 -30.91
C ALA A 40 21.14 33.19 -32.02
N GLY A 41 20.70 34.38 -31.60
CA GLY A 41 20.43 35.52 -32.48
C GLY A 41 19.40 36.44 -31.86
N GLY A 42 19.85 37.58 -31.32
CA GLY A 42 18.95 38.61 -30.79
C GLY A 42 17.98 39.09 -31.86
N HIS A 43 16.73 39.34 -31.45
CA HIS A 43 15.75 40.34 -31.91
C HIS A 43 14.40 39.96 -31.25
N SER A 44 13.79 40.89 -30.51
CA SER A 44 12.47 40.70 -29.89
C SER A 44 11.37 40.55 -30.96
N PRO A 45 10.46 39.56 -30.89
CA PRO A 45 9.28 39.55 -31.75
C PRO A 45 8.03 40.08 -31.01
N SER A 46 7.19 40.76 -31.79
CA SER A 46 6.02 41.54 -31.39
C SER A 46 4.74 40.71 -31.20
N LEU A 47 3.75 41.37 -30.57
CA LEU A 47 2.40 40.94 -30.18
C LEU A 47 1.46 40.59 -31.37
N ALA A 48 1.80 39.60 -32.20
CA ALA A 48 0.93 39.16 -33.31
C ALA A 48 0.54 37.65 -33.28
N GLY A 49 0.68 36.96 -32.14
CA GLY A 49 0.42 35.51 -32.02
C GLY A 49 -0.91 35.09 -31.38
N LEU A 50 -1.76 36.02 -30.92
CA LEU A 50 -2.97 35.71 -30.14
C LEU A 50 -4.19 35.24 -30.98
N GLY A 51 -4.09 35.22 -32.31
CA GLY A 51 -5.17 34.79 -33.21
C GLY A 51 -5.35 33.27 -33.32
N GLY A 52 -4.28 32.48 -33.13
CA GLY A 52 -4.30 31.02 -33.35
C GLY A 52 -5.03 30.22 -32.25
N LEU A 53 -5.01 30.71 -31.01
CA LEU A 53 -5.60 30.00 -29.85
C LEU A 53 -7.14 30.07 -29.81
N ARG A 54 -7.74 31.13 -30.39
CA ARG A 54 -9.20 31.22 -30.51
C ARG A 54 -9.75 30.31 -31.61
N GLY A 55 -8.99 30.10 -32.68
CA GLY A 55 -9.35 29.16 -33.77
C GLY A 55 -9.32 27.70 -33.33
N ALA A 56 -8.31 27.29 -32.54
CA ALA A 56 -8.19 25.92 -32.03
C ALA A 56 -9.33 25.55 -31.04
N ARG A 57 -9.75 26.50 -30.18
CA ARG A 57 -10.87 26.29 -29.25
C ARG A 57 -12.22 26.19 -29.99
N ARG A 58 -12.41 26.95 -31.07
CA ARG A 58 -13.61 26.90 -31.91
C ARG A 58 -13.67 25.59 -32.72
N ALA A 59 -12.55 25.12 -33.26
CA ALA A 59 -12.47 23.83 -33.93
C ALA A 59 -12.70 22.63 -32.98
N LEU A 60 -12.26 22.71 -31.71
CA LEU A 60 -12.55 21.70 -30.68
C LEU A 60 -14.02 21.68 -30.23
N LEU A 61 -14.70 22.83 -30.26
CA LEU A 61 -16.14 22.94 -29.95
C LEU A 61 -17.03 22.55 -31.15
N GLU A 62 -16.59 22.82 -32.37
CA GLU A 62 -17.33 22.50 -33.60
C GLU A 62 -17.12 21.05 -34.09
N ALA A 63 -16.06 20.35 -33.64
CA ALA A 63 -15.82 18.92 -33.91
C ALA A 63 -16.58 17.96 -32.96
N ALA A 64 -17.41 18.49 -32.05
CA ALA A 64 -18.22 17.73 -31.10
C ALA A 64 -19.66 17.29 -31.52
N PRO A 65 -20.07 17.11 -32.80
CA PRO A 65 -21.43 16.60 -33.08
C PRO A 65 -21.58 15.09 -33.38
N GLU A 66 -20.50 14.28 -33.44
CA GLU A 66 -20.65 12.84 -33.75
C GLU A 66 -20.42 11.87 -32.56
N ALA A 67 -20.19 12.38 -31.36
CA ALA A 67 -20.23 11.58 -30.12
C ALA A 67 -21.67 11.24 -29.65
N LYS A 68 -22.67 11.35 -30.53
CA LYS A 68 -24.06 10.97 -30.29
C LYS A 68 -24.36 9.60 -30.90
N LYS A 69 -23.71 8.55 -30.39
CA LYS A 69 -24.16 7.13 -30.48
C LYS A 69 -23.20 6.13 -29.79
N ALA A 70 -22.44 6.55 -28.78
CA ALA A 70 -21.96 5.58 -27.79
C ALA A 70 -23.20 5.16 -26.96
N PRO A 71 -23.52 3.86 -26.84
CA PRO A 71 -24.68 3.48 -26.05
C PRO A 71 -24.42 3.92 -24.61
N ALA A 72 -25.35 4.71 -24.07
CA ALA A 72 -25.56 4.89 -22.64
C ALA A 72 -26.03 3.55 -22.02
N ALA A 73 -25.25 2.49 -22.23
CA ALA A 73 -25.39 1.21 -21.58
C ALA A 73 -24.67 1.30 -20.23
N ALA A 74 -25.37 1.92 -19.28
CA ALA A 74 -25.39 1.55 -17.87
C ALA A 74 -24.02 1.10 -17.29
N ALA A 75 -23.21 1.94 -16.65
CA ALA A 75 -23.44 2.54 -15.33
C ALA A 75 -24.56 1.92 -14.46
N LYS A 76 -24.80 0.60 -14.58
CA LYS A 76 -25.53 -0.20 -13.59
C LYS A 76 -24.60 -1.30 -13.10
N GLY A 77 -23.59 -0.92 -12.33
CA GLY A 77 -22.89 -1.83 -11.41
C GLY A 77 -23.53 -1.67 -10.03
N LEU A 78 -24.48 -2.57 -9.71
CA LEU A 78 -24.86 -3.03 -8.36
C LEU A 78 -25.04 -2.08 -7.15
N ALA A 79 -25.13 -0.76 -7.31
CA ALA A 79 -25.36 0.14 -6.19
C ALA A 79 -26.85 0.27 -5.82
N GLY A 80 -27.37 -0.71 -5.07
CA GLY A 80 -28.50 -0.45 -4.17
C GLY A 80 -27.97 0.14 -2.86
N CYS A 81 -28.38 1.36 -2.53
CA CYS A 81 -28.07 1.96 -1.23
C CYS A 81 -28.68 1.18 -0.08
N LEU A 82 -27.87 0.84 0.93
CA LEU A 82 -28.30 0.09 2.11
C LEU A 82 -27.65 0.61 3.40
N ASP A 83 -28.33 0.35 4.52
CA ASP A 83 -27.67 0.26 5.82
C ASP A 83 -27.18 -1.17 6.01
N GLU A 84 -25.87 -1.33 6.17
CA GLU A 84 -25.26 -2.61 6.49
C GLU A 84 -25.18 -2.81 8.01
N GLY A 85 -25.26 -4.07 8.44
CA GLY A 85 -25.19 -4.44 9.86
C GLY A 85 -23.88 -3.97 10.48
N LEU A 86 -23.98 -3.02 11.41
CA LEU A 86 -22.84 -2.52 12.15
C LEU A 86 -22.31 -3.59 13.11
N PRO A 87 -21.02 -3.54 13.44
CA PRO A 87 -20.36 -4.63 14.11
C PRO A 87 -20.46 -4.48 15.65
N GLY A 88 -21.51 -5.01 16.27
CA GLY A 88 -21.60 -5.13 17.74
C GLY A 88 -23.02 -5.45 18.25
N PRO A 89 -23.17 -5.99 19.48
CA PRO A 89 -24.48 -6.38 20.03
C PRO A 89 -25.43 -5.18 20.31
N SER A 90 -24.93 -3.94 20.21
CA SER A 90 -25.67 -2.70 20.44
C SER A 90 -25.33 -1.59 19.43
N ALA A 91 -24.72 -1.94 18.30
CA ALA A 91 -24.43 -1.01 17.22
C ALA A 91 -25.40 -1.31 16.07
N ASP A 92 -26.49 -0.55 15.99
CA ASP A 92 -27.29 -0.44 14.78
C ASP A 92 -27.16 0.98 14.21
N CYS A 93 -27.45 1.14 12.92
CA CYS A 93 -27.29 2.43 12.26
C CYS A 93 -28.12 3.53 12.92
N ALA A 94 -29.24 3.18 13.55
CA ALA A 94 -30.07 4.11 14.31
C ALA A 94 -29.33 4.65 15.55
N THR A 95 -28.61 3.79 16.27
CA THR A 95 -27.81 4.12 17.44
C THR A 95 -26.66 5.05 17.06
N MET A 96 -25.94 4.77 15.97
CA MET A 96 -24.84 5.63 15.51
C MET A 96 -25.33 7.01 15.07
N LYS A 97 -26.51 7.08 14.45
CA LYS A 97 -27.15 8.34 14.13
C LYS A 97 -27.53 9.11 15.39
N SER A 98 -28.12 8.46 16.39
CA SER A 98 -28.47 9.11 17.66
C SER A 98 -27.25 9.60 18.44
N GLN A 99 -26.10 8.96 18.25
CA GLN A 99 -24.81 9.38 18.84
C GLN A 99 -24.08 10.45 18.01
N GLY A 100 -24.67 10.92 16.90
CA GLY A 100 -24.08 11.97 16.06
C GLY A 100 -22.86 11.51 15.24
N HIS A 101 -22.74 10.21 14.96
CA HIS A 101 -21.58 9.66 14.26
C HIS A 101 -21.72 9.59 12.74
N CYS A 102 -22.79 10.11 12.15
CA CYS A 102 -23.03 10.09 10.70
C CYS A 102 -22.02 10.87 9.84
N ASP A 103 -21.15 11.66 10.47
CA ASP A 103 -20.06 12.37 9.81
C ASP A 103 -18.73 11.59 9.86
N LYS A 104 -18.70 10.44 10.54
CA LYS A 104 -17.55 9.53 10.50
C LYS A 104 -17.55 8.79 9.16
N PRO A 105 -16.45 8.80 8.39
CA PRO A 105 -16.38 8.17 7.06
C PRO A 105 -16.81 6.70 7.04
N TRP A 106 -16.38 5.89 8.02
CA TRP A 106 -16.85 4.51 8.14
C TRP A 106 -18.36 4.42 8.40
N VAL A 107 -18.92 5.15 9.38
CA VAL A 107 -20.37 5.14 9.65
C VAL A 107 -21.17 5.61 8.44
N ALA A 108 -20.69 6.63 7.74
CA ALA A 108 -21.28 7.12 6.50
C ALA A 108 -21.23 6.06 5.37
N SER A 109 -20.21 5.20 5.38
CA SER A 109 -20.03 4.11 4.42
C SER A 109 -20.91 2.90 4.73
N PHE A 110 -21.18 2.61 6.01
CA PHE A 110 -22.02 1.48 6.45
C PHE A 110 -23.51 1.85 6.61
N CYS A 111 -23.83 3.06 7.06
CA CYS A 111 -25.19 3.52 7.36
C CYS A 111 -25.71 4.50 6.32
N GLN A 112 -25.60 4.15 5.04
CA GLN A 112 -25.81 5.08 3.94
C GLN A 112 -27.27 5.58 3.87
N VAL A 113 -28.24 4.76 4.27
CA VAL A 113 -29.66 5.11 4.26
C VAL A 113 -30.01 5.85 5.55
N THR A 114 -29.63 5.33 6.72
CA THR A 114 -29.92 5.94 8.02
C THR A 114 -29.25 7.30 8.19
N CYS A 115 -28.00 7.44 7.74
CA CYS A 115 -27.26 8.71 7.75
C CYS A 115 -27.59 9.61 6.54
N GLY A 116 -28.59 9.26 5.73
CA GLY A 116 -29.13 10.10 4.67
C GLY A 116 -28.15 10.38 3.52
N LYS A 117 -27.16 9.51 3.31
CA LYS A 117 -26.18 9.63 2.23
C LYS A 117 -26.78 9.27 0.86
N CYS A 118 -27.87 8.50 0.85
CA CYS A 118 -28.67 8.27 -0.36
C CYS A 118 -30.10 7.74 -0.06
N LYS A 119 -30.92 7.63 -1.11
CA LYS A 119 -32.27 7.04 -1.03
C LYS A 119 -32.16 5.53 -1.31
N GLY A 120 -32.54 4.69 -0.34
CA GLY A 120 -32.39 3.22 -0.42
C GLY A 120 -33.12 2.57 -1.59
N ASN A 121 -32.68 1.38 -2.01
CA ASN A 121 -33.36 0.56 -3.03
C ASN A 121 -34.16 -0.59 -2.39
N ALA A 122 -35.35 -0.83 -2.94
CA ALA A 122 -36.29 -1.86 -2.51
C ALA A 122 -35.72 -3.29 -2.71
N ASN A 123 -35.92 -4.15 -1.68
CA ASN A 123 -35.79 -5.62 -1.69
C ASN A 123 -34.47 -6.23 -2.24
N LEU A 124 -33.47 -6.38 -1.35
CA LEU A 124 -32.31 -7.28 -1.51
C LEU A 124 -32.42 -8.57 -0.67
N ALA A 125 -33.64 -8.91 -0.22
CA ALA A 125 -33.89 -10.20 0.43
C ALA A 125 -33.71 -11.34 -0.61
N GLY A 126 -32.55 -12.00 -0.58
CA GLY A 126 -32.23 -13.16 -1.43
C GLY A 126 -31.07 -12.98 -2.43
N THR A 127 -30.40 -11.82 -2.47
CA THR A 127 -29.21 -11.61 -3.32
C THR A 127 -27.91 -11.89 -2.56
N ASP A 128 -27.08 -12.76 -3.11
CA ASP A 128 -25.69 -12.95 -2.66
C ASP A 128 -24.82 -11.79 -3.16
N VAL A 129 -24.74 -10.73 -2.37
CA VAL A 129 -23.97 -9.50 -2.67
C VAL A 129 -22.49 -9.81 -2.90
N SER A 130 -21.94 -10.81 -2.22
CA SER A 130 -20.56 -11.25 -2.38
C SER A 130 -20.33 -11.85 -3.76
N LYS A 131 -21.22 -12.75 -4.21
CA LYS A 131 -21.15 -13.31 -5.56
C LYS A 131 -21.24 -12.23 -6.64
N GLN A 132 -22.20 -11.32 -6.51
CA GLN A 132 -22.40 -10.23 -7.47
C GLN A 132 -21.18 -9.31 -7.57
N TYR A 133 -20.55 -8.99 -6.44
CA TYR A 133 -19.30 -8.25 -6.38
C TYR A 133 -18.17 -8.99 -7.12
N GLY A 134 -17.98 -10.29 -6.84
CA GLY A 134 -16.96 -11.10 -7.51
C GLY A 134 -17.16 -11.18 -9.03
N GLU A 135 -18.40 -11.33 -9.49
CA GLU A 135 -18.75 -11.35 -10.91
C GLU A 135 -18.46 -10.00 -11.60
N ALA A 136 -18.73 -8.88 -10.93
CA ALA A 136 -18.43 -7.54 -11.45
C ALA A 136 -16.92 -7.30 -11.61
N VAL A 137 -16.13 -7.64 -10.58
CA VAL A 137 -14.67 -7.52 -10.64
C VAL A 137 -14.08 -8.47 -11.69
N ALA A 138 -14.59 -9.70 -11.80
CA ALA A 138 -14.21 -10.64 -12.86
C ALA A 138 -14.47 -10.08 -14.27
N ALA A 139 -15.66 -9.49 -14.49
CA ALA A 139 -16.01 -8.90 -15.77
C ALA A 139 -15.09 -7.71 -16.12
N ALA A 140 -14.72 -6.88 -15.14
CA ALA A 140 -13.78 -5.78 -15.36
C ALA A 140 -12.37 -6.30 -15.71
N ALA A 141 -11.89 -7.33 -15.03
CA ALA A 141 -10.60 -7.97 -15.33
C ALA A 141 -10.59 -8.60 -16.74
N GLN A 142 -11.68 -9.24 -17.14
CA GLN A 142 -11.84 -9.79 -18.49
C GLN A 142 -11.81 -8.70 -19.57
N ARG A 143 -12.36 -7.50 -19.30
CA ARG A 143 -12.25 -6.36 -20.23
C ARG A 143 -10.80 -5.89 -20.38
N LEU A 144 -10.04 -5.85 -19.29
CA LEU A 144 -8.61 -5.51 -19.35
C LEU A 144 -7.82 -6.54 -20.16
N ILE A 145 -8.10 -7.83 -19.98
CA ILE A 145 -7.51 -8.91 -20.80
C ILE A 145 -7.90 -8.72 -22.27
N ALA A 146 -9.16 -8.46 -22.57
CA ALA A 146 -9.65 -8.27 -23.95
C ALA A 146 -9.04 -7.04 -24.64
N ALA A 147 -8.83 -5.96 -23.90
CA ALA A 147 -8.18 -4.75 -24.40
C ALA A 147 -6.66 -4.91 -24.59
N THR A 148 -6.06 -5.99 -24.08
CA THR A 148 -4.61 -6.19 -24.08
C THR A 148 -4.14 -6.93 -25.34
N PRO A 149 -3.14 -6.41 -26.07
CA PRO A 149 -2.57 -7.09 -27.23
C PRO A 149 -2.11 -8.51 -26.88
N LYS A 150 -2.32 -9.47 -27.80
CA LYS A 150 -2.05 -10.89 -27.55
C LYS A 150 -0.61 -11.16 -27.10
N GLU A 151 0.34 -10.39 -27.63
CA GLU A 151 1.76 -10.43 -27.30
C GLU A 151 2.08 -9.93 -25.88
N SER A 152 1.20 -9.14 -25.27
CA SER A 152 1.35 -8.60 -23.92
C SER A 152 0.60 -9.42 -22.87
N ILE A 153 -0.30 -10.34 -23.27
CA ILE A 153 -1.03 -11.22 -22.35
C ILE A 153 -0.10 -12.03 -21.43
N PRO A 154 1.03 -12.61 -21.87
CA PRO A 154 1.93 -13.34 -20.98
C PRO A 154 2.61 -12.46 -19.91
N VAL A 155 2.58 -11.14 -20.09
CA VAL A 155 3.07 -10.16 -19.11
C VAL A 155 1.93 -9.64 -18.25
N LEU A 156 0.69 -9.66 -18.73
CA LEU A 156 -0.48 -9.28 -17.93
C LEU A 156 -0.97 -10.43 -17.04
N GLN A 157 -1.07 -11.65 -17.58
CA GLN A 157 -1.77 -12.77 -16.97
C GLN A 157 -0.81 -13.93 -16.68
N TYR A 158 -0.82 -14.38 -15.43
CA TYR A 158 0.01 -15.44 -14.89
C TYR A 158 -0.85 -16.59 -14.37
N ASP A 159 -0.26 -17.78 -14.27
CA ASP A 159 -0.91 -18.91 -13.59
C ASP A 159 -1.02 -18.63 -12.07
N TYR A 160 -2.17 -18.95 -11.46
CA TYR A 160 -2.40 -18.77 -10.03
C TYR A 160 -1.54 -19.72 -9.18
N GLY A 161 -1.31 -20.95 -9.66
CA GLY A 161 -0.65 -22.02 -8.90
C GLY A 161 0.87 -21.95 -8.85
N ASN A 162 1.50 -21.07 -9.63
CA ASN A 162 2.95 -20.97 -9.68
C ASN A 162 3.48 -20.01 -8.59
N SER A 163 3.68 -20.55 -7.39
CA SER A 163 4.16 -19.79 -6.23
C SER A 163 5.50 -19.08 -6.48
N LYS A 164 6.41 -19.67 -7.28
CA LYS A 164 7.69 -19.06 -7.64
C LYS A 164 7.48 -17.76 -8.43
N VAL A 165 6.51 -17.73 -9.34
CA VAL A 165 6.15 -16.51 -10.09
C VAL A 165 5.43 -15.49 -9.22
N ARG A 166 4.96 -15.84 -8.02
CA ARG A 166 4.30 -14.90 -7.10
C ARG A 166 5.24 -14.32 -6.04
N THR A 167 6.25 -15.10 -5.65
CA THR A 167 7.25 -14.72 -4.63
C THR A 167 8.53 -14.14 -5.24
N GLU A 168 8.89 -14.51 -6.46
CA GLU A 168 10.09 -14.01 -7.14
C GLU A 168 9.84 -12.64 -7.80
N SER A 169 9.86 -11.55 -7.02
CA SER A 169 10.57 -10.37 -7.57
C SER A 169 11.86 -10.92 -8.17
N ARG A 170 12.16 -10.65 -9.45
CA ARG A 170 13.13 -11.40 -10.30
C ARG A 170 14.59 -11.50 -9.77
N ASN A 171 14.82 -11.18 -8.50
CA ASN A 171 15.98 -11.50 -7.70
C ASN A 171 15.59 -11.82 -6.23
N THR A 172 15.40 -13.10 -5.90
CA THR A 172 15.07 -13.56 -4.53
C THR A 172 16.24 -13.56 -3.56
N THR A 173 17.46 -13.29 -4.01
CA THR A 173 18.62 -13.19 -3.11
C THR A 173 18.75 -11.82 -2.43
N GLY A 174 17.83 -10.87 -2.66
CA GLY A 174 17.92 -9.57 -2.01
C GLY A 174 16.68 -8.67 -2.00
N ASP A 175 15.47 -9.18 -2.29
CA ASP A 175 14.32 -8.26 -2.43
C ASP A 175 13.06 -8.77 -1.71
N PRO A 176 12.65 -8.13 -0.59
CA PRO A 176 11.51 -8.56 0.20
C PRO A 176 10.19 -8.03 -0.39
N HIS A 177 9.06 -8.65 -0.02
CA HIS A 177 7.71 -8.65 -0.63
C HIS A 177 7.04 -7.31 -1.08
N PHE A 178 7.68 -6.15 -1.00
CA PHE A 178 7.13 -4.81 -1.27
C PHE A 178 8.14 -3.85 -1.91
N SER A 179 9.05 -4.36 -2.74
CA SER A 179 10.08 -3.53 -3.36
C SER A 179 9.59 -2.53 -4.40
N GLY A 180 8.53 -2.84 -5.14
CA GLY A 180 7.85 -1.91 -6.05
C GLY A 180 7.28 -0.67 -5.32
N PRO A 181 6.52 -0.86 -4.24
CA PRO A 181 6.08 0.21 -3.32
C PRO A 181 7.18 1.10 -2.76
N LEU A 182 8.40 0.59 -2.63
CA LEU A 182 9.56 1.36 -2.19
C LEU A 182 10.36 1.96 -3.36
N GLY A 183 9.90 1.77 -4.61
CA GLY A 183 10.56 2.23 -5.83
C GLY A 183 11.88 1.51 -6.12
N ARG A 184 12.09 0.32 -5.56
CA ARG A 184 13.36 -0.42 -5.59
C ARG A 184 13.45 -1.48 -6.70
N SER A 185 12.31 -1.95 -7.21
CA SER A 185 12.24 -2.95 -8.26
C SER A 185 11.17 -2.60 -9.30
N MET A 186 11.21 -3.30 -10.43
CA MET A 186 10.13 -3.24 -11.41
C MET A 186 8.94 -4.07 -10.91
N PRO A 187 7.74 -3.46 -10.80
CA PRO A 187 6.56 -4.19 -10.38
C PRO A 187 6.07 -5.15 -11.46
N TRP A 188 5.21 -6.09 -11.05
CA TRP A 188 4.65 -7.12 -11.92
C TRP A 188 3.65 -6.57 -12.91
N GLY A 189 3.59 -7.15 -14.10
CA GLY A 189 2.51 -6.86 -15.03
C GLY A 189 2.85 -5.90 -16.15
N VAL A 190 1.79 -5.39 -16.78
CA VAL A 190 1.88 -4.36 -17.81
C VAL A 190 1.93 -2.98 -17.14
N GLN A 191 2.91 -2.16 -17.55
CA GLN A 191 3.10 -0.80 -17.04
C GLN A 191 2.09 0.16 -17.66
N GLN A 192 1.52 1.07 -16.88
CA GLN A 192 0.46 1.96 -17.35
C GLN A 192 0.88 2.84 -18.52
N CYS A 193 2.14 3.27 -18.60
CA CYS A 193 2.62 4.11 -19.71
C CYS A 193 2.86 3.31 -21.01
N THR A 194 2.84 1.98 -20.97
CA THR A 194 2.92 1.14 -22.18
C THR A 194 1.54 0.70 -22.67
N MET A 195 0.49 0.97 -21.88
CA MET A 195 -0.90 0.64 -22.23
C MET A 195 -1.47 1.60 -23.28
N SER A 196 -2.36 1.08 -24.12
CA SER A 196 -3.27 1.89 -24.90
C SER A 196 -4.29 2.62 -24.00
N LEU A 197 -4.96 3.65 -24.52
CA LEU A 197 -6.03 4.32 -23.77
C LEU A 197 -7.13 3.36 -23.31
N GLU A 198 -7.49 2.39 -24.16
CA GLU A 198 -8.50 1.38 -23.84
C GLU A 198 -8.06 0.51 -22.66
N GLN A 199 -6.80 0.07 -22.65
CA GLN A 199 -6.23 -0.69 -21.53
C GLN A 199 -6.16 0.15 -20.24
N ILE A 200 -5.77 1.42 -20.32
CA ILE A 200 -5.78 2.33 -19.16
C ILE A 200 -7.20 2.43 -18.62
N MET A 201 -8.20 2.72 -19.45
CA MET A 201 -9.60 2.79 -19.03
C MET A 201 -10.08 1.48 -18.40
N ALA A 202 -9.69 0.33 -18.95
CA ALA A 202 -10.04 -0.98 -18.40
C ALA A 202 -9.35 -1.27 -17.06
N MET A 203 -8.08 -0.88 -16.89
CA MET A 203 -7.36 -0.99 -15.61
C MET A 203 -8.01 -0.13 -14.54
N HIS A 204 -8.38 1.11 -14.86
CA HIS A 204 -9.07 2.00 -13.93
C HIS A 204 -10.48 1.50 -13.61
N ALA A 205 -11.21 0.94 -14.57
CA ALA A 205 -12.51 0.31 -14.32
C ALA A 205 -12.38 -0.92 -13.39
N LEU A 206 -11.32 -1.72 -13.55
CA LEU A 206 -11.03 -2.83 -12.63
C LEU A 206 -10.81 -2.34 -11.20
N LEU A 207 -10.03 -1.26 -11.01
CA LEU A 207 -9.81 -0.67 -9.69
C LEU A 207 -11.08 -0.06 -9.09
N ASP A 208 -11.89 0.63 -9.90
CA ASP A 208 -13.15 1.26 -9.47
C ASP A 208 -14.18 0.21 -9.03
N GLU A 209 -14.24 -0.95 -9.70
CA GLU A 209 -15.12 -2.06 -9.31
C GLU A 209 -14.60 -2.82 -8.07
N ALA A 210 -13.29 -2.97 -7.92
CA ALA A 210 -12.69 -3.76 -6.83
C ALA A 210 -12.54 -2.99 -5.50
N LEU A 211 -12.59 -1.67 -5.54
CA LEU A 211 -12.39 -0.80 -4.38
C LEU A 211 -13.71 -0.10 -4.03
N SER A 212 -13.74 0.58 -2.88
CA SER A 212 -14.79 1.57 -2.66
C SER A 212 -14.53 2.79 -3.56
N ALA A 213 -15.57 3.58 -3.84
CA ALA A 213 -15.40 4.87 -4.52
C ALA A 213 -14.32 5.78 -3.87
N PRO A 214 -14.30 6.02 -2.53
CA PRO A 214 -13.22 6.77 -1.91
C PRO A 214 -11.87 6.04 -1.96
N GLY A 215 -11.85 4.71 -1.92
CA GLY A 215 -10.64 3.89 -2.05
C GLY A 215 -9.99 4.04 -3.42
N TYR A 216 -10.77 3.98 -4.50
CA TYR A 216 -10.29 4.24 -5.84
C TYR A 216 -9.70 5.65 -5.97
N GLN A 217 -10.40 6.67 -5.47
CA GLN A 217 -9.87 8.05 -5.48
C GLN A 217 -8.56 8.18 -4.69
N GLN A 218 -8.43 7.48 -3.57
CA GLN A 218 -7.20 7.45 -2.78
C GLN A 218 -6.05 6.83 -3.56
N VAL A 219 -6.28 5.69 -4.24
CA VAL A 219 -5.28 5.02 -5.09
C VAL A 219 -4.80 5.95 -6.21
N ILE A 220 -5.72 6.62 -6.90
CA ILE A 220 -5.37 7.57 -7.97
C ILE A 220 -4.61 8.78 -7.43
N ALA A 221 -4.97 9.27 -6.24
CA ALA A 221 -4.25 10.36 -5.61
C ALA A 221 -2.80 9.98 -5.27
N VAL A 222 -2.57 8.75 -4.75
CA VAL A 222 -1.22 8.22 -4.53
C VAL A 222 -0.43 8.12 -5.83
N MET A 223 -1.06 7.62 -6.91
CA MET A 223 -0.40 7.54 -8.23
C MET A 223 0.04 8.92 -8.73
N ASN A 224 -0.86 9.90 -8.66
CA ASN A 224 -0.59 11.25 -9.15
C ASN A 224 0.44 12.02 -8.29
N GLN A 225 0.68 11.57 -7.06
CA GLN A 225 1.60 12.22 -6.13
C GLN A 225 3.06 12.22 -6.62
N GLN A 226 3.44 11.32 -7.53
CA GLN A 226 4.81 11.26 -8.08
C GLN A 226 5.29 12.60 -8.64
N VAL A 227 4.40 13.36 -9.30
CA VAL A 227 4.78 14.67 -9.85
C VAL A 227 5.12 15.65 -8.75
N THR A 228 4.28 15.73 -7.70
CA THR A 228 4.53 16.59 -6.54
C THR A 228 5.81 16.19 -5.82
N ILE A 229 6.09 14.89 -5.66
CA ILE A 229 7.34 14.40 -5.10
C ILE A 229 8.54 14.92 -5.89
N GLY A 230 8.50 14.78 -7.22
CA GLY A 230 9.58 15.21 -8.10
C GLY A 230 9.85 16.70 -8.03
N GLU A 231 8.80 17.52 -8.06
CA GLU A 231 8.90 18.97 -7.93
C GLU A 231 9.47 19.38 -6.56
N THR A 232 9.10 18.68 -5.49
CA THR A 232 9.65 18.92 -4.15
C THR A 232 11.12 18.52 -4.02
N GLU A 233 11.52 17.40 -4.62
CA GLU A 233 12.90 16.92 -4.64
C GLU A 233 13.84 17.84 -5.45
N ASP A 234 13.37 18.38 -6.58
CA ASP A 234 14.17 19.24 -7.47
C ASP A 234 14.63 20.55 -6.80
N VAL A 235 13.87 21.05 -5.82
CA VAL A 235 14.14 22.34 -5.17
C VAL A 235 14.78 22.22 -3.78
N ALA A 236 14.95 21.01 -3.28
CA ALA A 236 15.53 20.78 -1.95
C ALA A 236 17.02 21.14 -1.87
N ASP A 237 17.50 21.54 -0.69
CA ASP A 237 18.93 21.65 -0.38
C ASP A 237 19.37 20.44 0.45
N ASN A 238 19.93 19.47 -0.25
CA ASN A 238 20.42 18.23 0.35
C ASN A 238 21.76 18.36 1.10
N SER A 239 22.40 19.53 1.07
CA SER A 239 23.62 19.78 1.84
C SER A 239 23.35 20.17 3.29
N ILE A 240 22.11 20.58 3.61
CA ILE A 240 21.73 21.08 4.94
C ILE A 240 22.11 20.12 6.07
N PRO A 241 21.77 18.81 6.03
CA PRO A 241 22.12 17.90 7.12
C PRO A 241 23.63 17.85 7.40
N ALA A 242 24.45 17.83 6.35
CA ALA A 242 25.91 17.83 6.46
C ALA A 242 26.44 19.15 7.03
N ARG A 243 25.88 20.31 6.61
CA ARG A 243 26.24 21.62 7.18
C ARG A 243 25.89 21.70 8.66
N VAL A 244 24.70 21.23 9.06
CA VAL A 244 24.31 21.18 10.48
C VAL A 244 25.31 20.35 11.26
N ASN A 245 25.61 19.13 10.81
CA ASN A 245 26.57 18.24 11.47
C ASN A 245 28.00 18.84 11.57
N ALA A 246 28.42 19.65 10.60
CA ALA A 246 29.72 20.34 10.65
C ALA A 246 29.74 21.55 11.59
N SER A 247 28.60 22.20 11.79
CA SER A 247 28.48 23.43 12.59
C SER A 247 28.20 23.17 14.07
N VAL A 248 27.54 22.05 14.40
CA VAL A 248 27.21 21.70 15.78
C VAL A 248 28.19 20.65 16.30
N SER A 249 28.70 20.84 17.52
CA SER A 249 29.60 19.89 18.19
C SER A 249 29.01 19.43 19.53
N GLY A 250 29.43 18.25 20.00
CA GLY A 250 29.05 17.70 21.31
C GLY A 250 27.99 16.60 21.26
N SER A 251 27.50 16.20 22.44
CA SER A 251 26.54 15.09 22.63
C SER A 251 25.07 15.49 22.47
N ARG A 252 24.79 16.76 22.13
CA ARG A 252 23.42 17.25 21.96
C ARG A 252 22.83 16.69 20.67
N SER A 253 21.69 15.99 20.80
CA SER A 253 20.85 15.60 19.67
C SER A 253 19.65 16.53 19.54
N TYR A 254 19.21 16.77 18.32
CA TYR A 254 18.06 17.59 17.95
C TYR A 254 16.93 16.68 17.47
N ASP A 255 15.70 17.00 17.85
CA ASP A 255 14.54 16.19 17.48
C ASP A 255 14.12 16.43 16.03
N THR A 256 14.48 17.59 15.48
CA THR A 256 14.12 18.01 14.12
C THR A 256 15.31 18.64 13.39
N ILE A 257 15.24 18.66 12.06
CA ILE A 257 16.29 19.32 11.26
C ILE A 257 16.18 20.84 11.41
N ALA A 258 14.97 21.38 11.52
CA ALA A 258 14.77 22.80 11.80
C ALA A 258 15.44 23.25 13.10
N GLU A 259 15.39 22.44 14.16
CA GLU A 259 16.13 22.71 15.41
C GLU A 259 17.65 22.72 15.21
N GLY A 260 18.18 21.72 14.49
CA GLY A 260 19.60 21.66 14.16
C GLY A 260 20.06 22.84 13.29
N MET A 261 19.26 23.25 12.30
CA MET A 261 19.51 24.43 11.47
C MET A 261 19.57 25.70 12.33
N LYS A 262 18.61 25.88 13.24
CA LYS A 262 18.60 27.01 14.17
C LYS A 262 19.84 27.04 15.05
N ALA A 263 20.28 25.90 15.56
CA ALA A 263 21.50 25.80 16.37
C ALA A 263 22.78 26.05 15.57
N ALA A 264 22.80 25.65 14.29
CA ALA A 264 23.90 25.89 13.36
C ALA A 264 23.92 27.32 12.77
N GLY A 265 22.93 28.17 13.06
CA GLY A 265 22.79 29.49 12.44
C GLY A 265 22.43 29.46 10.95
N ILE A 266 21.85 28.35 10.48
CA ILE A 266 21.38 28.18 9.10
C ILE A 266 19.95 28.75 8.98
N PRO A 267 19.67 29.65 8.01
CA PRO A 267 18.32 30.20 7.82
C PRO A 267 17.28 29.10 7.54
N THR A 268 16.15 29.16 8.23
CA THR A 268 15.05 28.17 8.12
C THR A 268 14.02 28.54 7.04
N ASP A 269 14.09 29.76 6.52
CA ASP A 269 13.26 30.29 5.42
C ASP A 269 13.84 30.02 4.02
N GLY A 270 15.00 29.36 3.95
CA GLY A 270 15.67 28.98 2.71
C GLY A 270 15.04 27.76 2.01
N ARG A 271 15.83 27.12 1.13
CA ARG A 271 15.43 25.86 0.48
C ARG A 271 15.22 24.75 1.52
N PRO A 272 14.19 23.91 1.36
CA PRO A 272 13.89 22.87 2.34
C PRO A 272 14.97 21.77 2.37
N PRO A 273 15.33 21.25 3.55
CA PRO A 273 16.27 20.13 3.67
C PRO A 273 15.71 18.81 3.15
N ALA A 274 16.56 18.06 2.43
CA ALA A 274 16.31 16.67 2.07
C ALA A 274 17.06 15.72 3.00
N THR A 275 16.38 14.69 3.47
CA THR A 275 16.90 13.67 4.39
C THR A 275 16.98 12.31 3.75
N ALA A 276 18.03 11.56 4.07
CA ALA A 276 18.14 10.15 3.73
C ALA A 276 17.64 9.25 4.88
N GLY A 277 17.75 7.94 4.67
CA GLY A 277 17.54 6.92 5.70
C GLY A 277 18.78 6.02 5.87
N GLU A 278 18.55 4.79 6.28
CA GLU A 278 19.55 3.77 6.59
C GLU A 278 20.56 3.51 5.44
N VAL A 279 21.83 3.18 5.76
CA VAL A 279 22.91 3.03 4.75
C VAL A 279 23.28 1.58 4.41
N ARG A 280 22.88 0.56 5.18
CA ARG A 280 23.14 -0.85 4.78
C ARG A 280 21.84 -1.61 4.62
N PHE A 281 21.60 -2.09 3.42
CA PHE A 281 20.36 -2.78 3.11
C PHE A 281 20.53 -4.28 2.87
N PHE A 282 21.76 -4.83 2.92
CA PHE A 282 22.03 -6.15 2.29
C PHE A 282 23.01 -7.10 3.01
N GLU A 283 23.51 -6.80 4.21
CA GLU A 283 24.36 -7.74 4.96
C GLU A 283 23.65 -8.20 6.25
N PRO A 284 23.34 -9.50 6.40
CA PRO A 284 22.83 -10.04 7.65
C PRO A 284 23.83 -9.78 8.80
N GLY A 285 23.37 -9.13 9.88
CA GLY A 285 24.13 -9.02 11.13
C GLY A 285 24.98 -7.76 11.33
N VAL A 286 24.94 -6.78 10.43
CA VAL A 286 25.65 -5.51 10.64
C VAL A 286 24.67 -4.41 11.08
N VAL A 287 24.84 -3.92 12.31
CA VAL A 287 24.10 -2.75 12.81
C VAL A 287 24.40 -1.53 11.93
N THR A 288 23.34 -0.91 11.42
CA THR A 288 23.37 0.09 10.35
C THR A 288 23.22 1.49 10.91
N ALA A 289 24.15 2.38 10.57
CA ALA A 289 24.02 3.78 10.94
C ALA A 289 23.03 4.49 9.99
N LEU A 290 22.06 5.22 10.54
CA LEU A 290 21.21 6.13 9.77
C LEU A 290 22.03 7.27 9.20
N ASN A 291 21.97 7.51 7.89
CA ASN A 291 22.59 8.69 7.29
C ASN A 291 21.52 9.73 6.99
N TRP A 292 21.72 10.93 7.52
CA TRP A 292 20.81 12.04 7.32
C TRP A 292 20.97 12.72 5.97
N THR A 293 22.07 12.49 5.25
CA THR A 293 22.39 13.17 3.99
C THR A 293 21.88 12.39 2.78
N TRP A 294 21.02 13.02 1.97
CA TRP A 294 20.53 12.46 0.69
C TRP A 294 21.17 13.15 -0.52
N PRO A 295 22.37 12.75 -0.96
CA PRO A 295 23.15 13.50 -1.95
C PRO A 295 22.52 13.56 -3.35
N SER A 296 21.54 12.69 -3.65
CA SER A 296 20.88 12.69 -4.97
C SER A 296 19.42 12.23 -4.85
N PRO A 297 18.51 13.11 -4.38
CA PRO A 297 17.07 12.86 -4.48
C PRO A 297 16.66 12.60 -5.94
N PRO A 298 15.68 11.72 -6.22
CA PRO A 298 15.34 11.32 -7.57
C PRO A 298 14.95 12.46 -8.52
N GLY A 299 14.18 13.43 -8.02
CA GLY A 299 13.73 14.59 -8.79
C GLY A 299 12.69 14.25 -9.86
N SER A 300 12.17 15.25 -10.55
CA SER A 300 11.02 15.11 -11.47
C SER A 300 11.23 14.07 -12.57
N VAL A 301 12.43 13.99 -13.14
CA VAL A 301 12.72 13.06 -14.24
C VAL A 301 12.57 11.60 -13.81
N LYS A 302 13.13 11.23 -12.65
CA LYS A 302 13.01 9.85 -12.14
C LYS A 302 11.62 9.57 -11.59
N ARG A 303 10.94 10.57 -11.01
CA ARG A 303 9.57 10.41 -10.49
C ARG A 303 8.54 10.26 -11.60
N LEU A 304 8.75 10.87 -12.78
CA LEU A 304 7.95 10.60 -13.96
C LEU A 304 8.09 9.14 -14.43
N ALA A 305 9.31 8.58 -14.40
CA ALA A 305 9.49 7.16 -14.66
C ALA A 305 8.80 6.29 -13.59
N GLY A 306 8.86 6.69 -12.33
CA GLY A 306 8.12 6.06 -11.23
C GLY A 306 6.61 6.06 -11.44
N PHE A 307 6.04 7.16 -11.96
CA PHE A 307 4.65 7.21 -12.40
C PHE A 307 4.40 6.19 -13.51
N CYS A 308 5.25 6.13 -14.53
CA CYS A 308 5.06 5.16 -15.61
C CYS A 308 5.16 3.69 -15.17
N ASN A 309 5.88 3.43 -14.09
CA ASN A 309 6.07 2.09 -13.56
C ASN A 309 4.88 1.56 -12.77
N TYR A 310 3.78 2.31 -12.55
CA TYR A 310 2.58 1.68 -12.00
C TYR A 310 2.11 0.58 -12.96
N SER A 311 1.92 -0.64 -12.46
CA SER A 311 1.62 -1.80 -13.30
C SER A 311 0.51 -2.65 -12.72
N VAL A 312 -0.12 -3.45 -13.60
CA VAL A 312 -1.19 -4.39 -13.25
C VAL A 312 -0.86 -5.79 -13.74
N ALA A 313 -1.01 -6.78 -12.85
CA ALA A 313 -0.89 -8.20 -13.13
C ALA A 313 -2.16 -8.93 -12.68
N ILE A 314 -2.57 -9.95 -13.44
CA ILE A 314 -3.68 -10.85 -13.14
C ILE A 314 -3.11 -12.24 -12.92
N PHE A 315 -3.58 -12.95 -11.90
CA PHE A 315 -3.18 -14.31 -11.56
C PHE A 315 -4.41 -15.22 -11.65
N GLY A 316 -4.28 -16.33 -12.37
CA GLY A 316 -5.39 -17.24 -12.62
C GLY A 316 -6.37 -16.70 -13.68
N LYS A 317 -7.58 -17.24 -13.67
CA LYS A 317 -8.62 -16.93 -14.66
C LYS A 317 -9.76 -16.16 -14.00
N PRO A 318 -9.99 -14.89 -14.36
CA PRO A 318 -11.10 -14.14 -13.78
C PRO A 318 -12.47 -14.80 -13.98
N GLY A 319 -13.19 -14.99 -12.87
CA GLY A 319 -14.52 -15.58 -12.85
C GLY A 319 -14.56 -17.12 -12.94
N SER A 320 -13.42 -17.81 -12.79
CA SER A 320 -13.42 -19.25 -12.57
C SER A 320 -13.91 -19.64 -11.18
N ASP A 321 -14.29 -20.90 -11.01
CA ASP A 321 -14.52 -21.50 -9.69
C ASP A 321 -13.20 -21.70 -8.90
N ASP A 322 -12.06 -21.72 -9.60
CA ASP A 322 -10.72 -21.68 -9.02
C ASP A 322 -10.36 -20.28 -8.51
N ALA A 323 -9.38 -20.23 -7.61
CA ALA A 323 -8.85 -18.98 -7.08
C ALA A 323 -8.17 -18.13 -8.19
N TRP A 324 -8.39 -16.83 -8.13
CA TRP A 324 -7.79 -15.86 -9.04
C TRP A 324 -7.66 -14.50 -8.34
N GLY A 325 -6.82 -13.63 -8.88
CA GLY A 325 -6.66 -12.29 -8.32
C GLY A 325 -5.95 -11.34 -9.27
N PHE A 326 -5.75 -10.11 -8.83
CA PHE A 326 -4.92 -9.14 -9.51
C PHE A 326 -4.13 -8.31 -8.51
N ARG A 327 -3.06 -7.72 -9.00
CA ARG A 327 -2.16 -6.86 -8.24
C ARG A 327 -1.91 -5.58 -9.03
N VAL A 328 -2.03 -4.43 -8.36
CA VAL A 328 -1.62 -3.13 -8.89
C VAL A 328 -0.55 -2.54 -7.98
N GLU A 329 0.59 -2.16 -8.57
CA GLU A 329 1.75 -1.71 -7.81
C GLU A 329 2.51 -0.58 -8.45
N GLY A 330 3.16 0.22 -7.60
CA GLY A 330 4.21 1.17 -7.97
C GLY A 330 4.65 1.93 -6.73
N HIS A 331 5.47 2.96 -6.87
CA HIS A 331 6.01 3.70 -5.73
C HIS A 331 4.88 4.22 -4.82
N HIS A 332 4.91 3.89 -3.52
CA HIS A 332 3.88 4.13 -2.50
C HIS A 332 2.54 3.40 -2.63
N LEU A 333 2.42 2.38 -3.49
CA LEU A 333 1.14 1.68 -3.68
C LEU A 333 1.33 0.17 -3.92
N SER A 334 0.59 -0.65 -3.19
CA SER A 334 0.33 -2.05 -3.54
C SER A 334 -1.10 -2.41 -3.19
N ILE A 335 -1.89 -2.75 -4.20
CA ILE A 335 -3.24 -3.30 -4.06
C ILE A 335 -3.17 -4.74 -4.54
N ASN A 336 -3.55 -5.68 -3.67
CA ASN A 336 -3.67 -7.10 -4.01
C ASN A 336 -5.11 -7.48 -3.76
N TRP A 337 -5.84 -7.85 -4.81
CA TRP A 337 -7.22 -8.32 -4.72
C TRP A 337 -7.26 -9.77 -5.16
N ASP A 338 -7.92 -10.63 -4.38
CA ASP A 338 -8.13 -12.00 -4.81
C ASP A 338 -9.50 -12.53 -4.40
N SER A 339 -9.90 -13.55 -5.12
CA SER A 339 -11.15 -14.29 -4.99
C SER A 339 -10.84 -15.78 -4.91
N ARG A 340 -11.55 -16.48 -4.03
CA ARG A 340 -11.60 -17.95 -3.99
C ARG A 340 -12.99 -18.40 -3.56
N ILE A 341 -13.34 -19.63 -3.89
CA ILE A 341 -14.57 -20.27 -3.40
C ILE A 341 -14.17 -21.30 -2.34
N ASP A 342 -14.77 -21.21 -1.15
CA ASP A 342 -14.58 -22.15 -0.06
C ASP A 342 -15.95 -22.65 0.43
N ASN A 343 -16.18 -23.96 0.37
CA ASN A 343 -17.46 -24.59 0.70
C ASN A 343 -18.68 -23.92 0.00
N GLY A 344 -18.50 -23.51 -1.25
CA GLY A 344 -19.55 -22.84 -2.04
C GLY A 344 -19.77 -21.36 -1.69
N GLN A 345 -18.97 -20.79 -0.78
CA GLN A 345 -18.99 -19.36 -0.45
C GLN A 345 -17.88 -18.61 -1.17
N HIS A 346 -18.23 -17.47 -1.77
CA HIS A 346 -17.24 -16.56 -2.34
C HIS A 346 -16.50 -15.82 -1.22
N LEU A 347 -15.19 -16.01 -1.14
CA LEU A 347 -14.29 -15.31 -0.24
C LEU A 347 -13.38 -14.40 -1.03
N PHE A 348 -13.20 -13.20 -0.52
CA PHE A 348 -12.38 -12.18 -1.16
C PHE A 348 -11.37 -11.62 -0.16
N SER A 349 -10.28 -11.07 -0.67
CA SER A 349 -9.25 -10.39 0.14
C SER A 349 -8.70 -9.21 -0.63
N LEU A 350 -8.41 -8.10 0.07
CA LEU A 350 -7.66 -6.97 -0.46
C LEU A 350 -6.32 -6.84 0.25
N THR A 351 -5.70 -7.96 0.62
CA THR A 351 -4.47 -7.98 1.40
C THR A 351 -3.41 -8.86 0.75
N PRO A 352 -2.12 -8.60 0.96
CA PRO A 352 -1.60 -7.45 1.68
C PRO A 352 -1.84 -6.14 0.89
N MET A 353 -2.09 -5.04 1.59
CA MET A 353 -2.31 -3.71 0.99
C MET A 353 -1.28 -2.74 1.54
N MET A 354 -0.69 -1.93 0.66
CA MET A 354 0.26 -0.89 1.00
C MET A 354 -0.19 0.44 0.41
N LEU A 355 -0.26 1.46 1.25
CA LEU A 355 -0.51 2.84 0.85
C LEU A 355 0.53 3.73 1.51
N GLY A 356 1.17 4.58 0.72
CA GLY A 356 2.14 5.56 1.20
C GLY A 356 1.86 6.94 0.65
N SER A 357 2.55 7.93 1.21
CA SER A 357 2.51 9.28 0.69
C SER A 357 3.74 10.06 1.09
N MET A 358 4.27 10.82 0.15
CA MET A 358 5.18 11.92 0.41
C MET A 358 4.86 13.08 -0.54
N PRO A 359 4.86 14.33 -0.07
CA PRO A 359 4.65 14.69 1.33
C PRO A 359 3.20 14.38 1.77
N MET A 360 3.00 14.05 3.04
CA MET A 360 1.68 13.95 3.69
C MET A 360 0.89 15.25 3.58
N VAL A 361 1.58 16.39 3.54
CA VAL A 361 0.98 17.70 3.28
C VAL A 361 1.82 18.45 2.26
N VAL A 362 1.17 18.92 1.21
CA VAL A 362 1.82 19.76 0.21
C VAL A 362 2.00 21.16 0.80
N THR A 363 3.24 21.48 1.23
CA THR A 363 3.52 22.69 1.99
C THR A 363 3.43 23.96 1.13
N PRO A 364 3.12 25.13 1.72
CA PRO A 364 3.00 26.38 0.98
C PRO A 364 4.34 27.09 0.69
N VAL A 365 5.44 26.63 1.28
CA VAL A 365 6.70 27.39 1.33
C VAL A 365 7.59 27.11 0.13
N TYR A 366 7.88 28.15 -0.66
CA TYR A 366 9.17 28.31 -1.35
C TYR A 366 9.51 29.80 -1.56
N PRO A 367 10.76 30.26 -1.33
CA PRO A 367 11.16 31.64 -1.56
C PRO A 367 11.29 32.00 -3.05
N SER A 368 10.98 33.26 -3.32
CA SER A 368 10.81 33.95 -4.60
C SER A 368 11.89 33.75 -5.67
N ASN A 369 11.55 33.12 -6.81
CA ASN A 369 11.86 33.60 -8.17
C ASN A 369 11.55 32.60 -9.30
N THR A 370 11.07 31.39 -9.04
CA THR A 370 10.77 30.42 -10.10
C THR A 370 9.35 30.63 -10.65
N SER A 371 9.21 30.59 -11.98
CA SER A 371 7.98 30.84 -12.74
C SER A 371 6.92 29.73 -12.59
N LEU A 372 6.69 29.23 -11.37
CA LEU A 372 5.96 28.00 -11.07
C LEU A 372 4.48 28.22 -10.71
N LEU A 373 3.85 29.30 -11.20
CA LEU A 373 2.40 29.47 -11.04
C LEU A 373 1.59 28.32 -11.69
N ASP A 374 2.22 27.53 -12.58
CA ASP A 374 1.63 26.36 -13.25
C ASP A 374 2.20 24.99 -12.80
N SER A 375 2.89 24.87 -11.66
CA SER A 375 3.38 23.56 -11.16
C SER A 375 2.26 22.73 -10.50
N GLN A 376 2.42 21.39 -10.46
CA GLN A 376 1.44 20.54 -9.77
C GLN A 376 1.40 20.83 -8.28
N TRP A 377 2.56 20.99 -7.65
CA TRP A 377 2.69 21.42 -6.26
C TRP A 377 1.92 22.73 -6.01
N ALA A 378 2.10 23.75 -6.84
CA ALA A 378 1.38 25.02 -6.68
C ALA A 378 -0.15 24.82 -6.68
N ARG A 379 -0.66 23.94 -7.55
CA ARG A 379 -2.09 23.59 -7.63
C ARG A 379 -2.58 22.72 -6.47
N THR A 380 -1.72 21.86 -5.92
CA THR A 380 -2.07 20.92 -4.85
C THR A 380 -1.68 21.42 -3.46
N ARG A 381 -1.24 22.67 -3.32
CA ARG A 381 -0.88 23.29 -2.04
C ARG A 381 -1.98 23.11 -0.99
N GLY A 382 -1.59 22.64 0.19
CA GLY A 382 -2.50 22.36 1.31
C GLY A 382 -3.23 21.04 1.21
N GLN A 383 -3.12 20.31 0.08
CA GLN A 383 -3.62 18.94 -0.02
C GLN A 383 -2.95 18.08 1.06
N ARG A 384 -3.77 17.28 1.75
CA ARG A 384 -3.33 16.37 2.80
C ARG A 384 -3.59 14.94 2.35
N MET A 385 -2.53 14.16 2.21
CA MET A 385 -2.57 12.79 1.75
C MET A 385 -2.28 11.85 2.90
N LEU A 386 -3.19 10.90 3.13
CA LEU A 386 -3.15 9.94 4.25
C LEU A 386 -3.07 10.57 5.67
N ALA A 387 -3.17 11.89 5.80
CA ALA A 387 -3.08 12.60 7.08
C ALA A 387 -4.19 12.22 8.08
N ARG A 388 -5.31 11.67 7.59
CA ARG A 388 -6.37 11.17 8.45
C ARG A 388 -5.92 9.95 9.26
N ALA A 389 -5.19 9.04 8.64
CA ALA A 389 -4.60 7.88 9.33
C ALA A 389 -3.67 8.33 10.47
N ALA A 390 -2.83 9.33 10.21
CA ALA A 390 -1.96 9.94 11.22
C ALA A 390 -2.75 10.48 12.43
N THR A 391 -3.91 11.08 12.17
CA THR A 391 -4.79 11.68 13.19
C THR A 391 -5.51 10.62 14.01
N ASP A 392 -6.12 9.63 13.34
CA ASP A 392 -6.91 8.59 13.98
C ASP A 392 -6.04 7.63 14.80
N LEU A 393 -4.84 7.28 14.31
CA LEU A 393 -3.89 6.44 15.06
C LEU A 393 -3.40 7.12 16.34
N ARG A 394 -3.07 8.42 16.27
CA ARG A 394 -2.70 9.17 17.46
C ARG A 394 -3.89 9.31 18.43
N ALA A 395 -5.12 9.41 17.92
CA ALA A 395 -6.31 9.38 18.76
C ALA A 395 -6.41 8.04 19.49
N PHE A 396 -6.29 6.91 18.78
CA PHE A 396 -6.24 5.58 19.40
C PHE A 396 -5.22 5.49 20.53
N TRP A 397 -3.97 5.92 20.32
CA TRP A 397 -2.95 5.88 21.36
C TRP A 397 -3.23 6.79 22.56
N ARG A 398 -3.81 7.98 22.33
CA ARG A 398 -4.20 8.88 23.43
C ARG A 398 -5.36 8.33 24.24
N GLU A 399 -6.28 7.59 23.60
CA GLU A 399 -7.42 6.98 24.27
C GLU A 399 -7.06 5.71 25.03
N LEU A 400 -6.06 4.94 24.59
CA LEU A 400 -5.62 3.77 25.35
C LEU A 400 -5.15 4.14 26.78
N PRO A 401 -5.36 3.25 27.76
CA PRO A 401 -4.89 3.45 29.12
C PRO A 401 -3.38 3.72 29.14
N SER A 402 -2.93 4.65 29.98
CA SER A 402 -1.51 5.06 30.01
C SER A 402 -0.58 3.88 30.27
N GLU A 403 -0.97 2.93 31.12
CA GLU A 403 -0.19 1.72 31.37
C GLU A 403 0.08 0.92 30.09
N GLN A 404 -0.95 0.69 29.26
CA GLN A 404 -0.79 -0.04 28.01
C GLN A 404 -0.02 0.77 26.97
N ARG A 405 -0.32 2.07 26.85
CA ARG A 405 0.42 2.98 25.95
C ARG A 405 1.91 3.02 26.30
N ASP A 406 2.25 3.18 27.57
CA ASP A 406 3.64 3.34 28.02
C ASP A 406 4.40 2.01 27.90
N LYS A 407 3.73 0.88 28.20
CA LYS A 407 4.29 -0.48 27.99
C LYS A 407 4.60 -0.77 26.52
N ALA A 408 3.75 -0.28 25.60
CA ALA A 408 3.90 -0.46 24.16
C ALA A 408 4.88 0.52 23.49
N PHE A 409 5.43 1.49 24.23
CA PHE A 409 6.26 2.56 23.66
C PHE A 409 7.74 2.17 23.55
N THR A 410 8.28 2.18 22.33
CA THR A 410 9.72 2.06 22.09
C THR A 410 10.36 3.44 22.06
N ARG A 411 11.33 3.66 22.95
CA ARG A 411 12.08 4.91 23.04
C ARG A 411 13.11 5.06 21.91
N ALA A 412 13.38 6.30 21.53
CA ALA A 412 14.31 6.63 20.44
C ALA A 412 15.73 6.06 20.62
N ASP A 413 16.22 5.95 21.87
CA ASP A 413 17.55 5.41 22.20
C ASP A 413 17.71 3.92 21.87
N LYS A 414 16.62 3.23 21.52
CA LYS A 414 16.64 1.84 21.04
C LYS A 414 16.93 1.72 19.54
N TYR A 415 16.82 2.81 18.79
CA TYR A 415 17.15 2.82 17.36
C TYR A 415 18.60 3.24 17.16
N THR A 416 19.25 2.69 16.13
CA THR A 416 20.58 3.16 15.73
C THR A 416 20.46 4.54 15.10
N GLN A 417 21.26 5.51 15.56
CA GLN A 417 21.17 6.90 15.12
C GLN A 417 22.57 7.46 14.85
N GLN A 418 22.65 8.41 13.92
CA GLN A 418 23.83 9.28 13.79
C GLN A 418 23.51 10.65 14.37
N THR A 419 24.47 11.19 15.13
CA THR A 419 24.45 12.57 15.58
C THR A 419 24.37 13.51 14.37
N PRO A 420 23.75 14.70 14.51
CA PRO A 420 23.17 15.25 15.73
C PRO A 420 21.64 15.10 15.78
N PHE A 421 21.01 14.17 15.06
CA PHE A 421 19.55 14.09 14.99
C PHE A 421 18.99 12.81 15.59
N VAL A 422 17.84 12.94 16.25
CA VAL A 422 17.11 11.82 16.83
C VAL A 422 16.24 11.16 15.75
N ASN A 423 16.28 9.83 15.67
CA ASN A 423 15.32 9.04 14.89
C ASN A 423 14.40 8.25 15.84
N PRO A 424 13.20 8.74 16.13
CA PRO A 424 12.33 8.16 17.15
C PRO A 424 11.46 7.00 16.62
N VAL A 425 11.69 6.53 15.40
CA VAL A 425 10.90 5.47 14.74
C VAL A 425 11.80 4.46 14.04
N PRO A 426 11.35 3.23 13.78
CA PRO A 426 12.06 2.28 12.92
C PRO A 426 12.33 2.85 11.52
N ALA A 427 13.35 2.29 10.85
CA ALA A 427 13.56 2.54 9.43
C ALA A 427 12.44 1.92 8.56
N PRO A 428 12.06 2.52 7.41
CA PRO A 428 10.96 2.00 6.58
C PRO A 428 11.12 0.55 6.14
N ASN A 429 12.35 0.09 5.93
CA ASN A 429 12.65 -1.28 5.55
C ASN A 429 12.40 -2.30 6.66
N VAL A 430 12.26 -1.91 7.93
CA VAL A 430 12.02 -2.86 9.03
C VAL A 430 10.54 -3.05 9.35
N LEU A 431 9.62 -2.57 8.51
CA LEU A 431 8.21 -2.96 8.62
C LEU A 431 8.09 -4.48 8.43
N VAL A 432 7.38 -5.16 9.34
CA VAL A 432 7.05 -6.60 9.20
C VAL A 432 6.29 -6.81 7.89
N GLY A 433 5.44 -5.82 7.60
CA GLY A 433 4.70 -5.51 6.40
C GLY A 433 5.51 -5.47 5.10
N PHE A 434 6.83 -5.43 5.16
CA PHE A 434 7.72 -5.49 4.00
C PHE A 434 8.61 -6.72 3.97
N GLY A 435 8.66 -7.54 5.03
CA GLY A 435 9.30 -8.86 5.04
C GLY A 435 10.70 -8.94 5.65
N ASN A 436 11.28 -7.82 6.13
CA ASN A 436 12.59 -7.83 6.78
C ASN A 436 12.53 -8.03 8.29
N ALA A 437 11.43 -7.62 8.93
CA ALA A 437 11.16 -7.88 10.34
C ALA A 437 10.10 -8.98 10.49
N ARG A 438 10.16 -9.71 11.59
CA ARG A 438 9.19 -10.74 11.97
C ARG A 438 8.31 -10.24 13.10
N VAL A 439 7.13 -10.82 13.23
CA VAL A 439 6.25 -10.56 14.38
C VAL A 439 6.96 -10.88 15.71
N SER A 440 7.82 -11.90 15.72
CA SER A 440 8.65 -12.25 16.88
C SER A 440 9.57 -11.11 17.32
N ASP A 441 10.00 -10.24 16.41
CA ASP A 441 10.87 -9.11 16.74
C ASP A 441 10.07 -8.03 17.48
N ILE A 442 8.79 -7.86 17.13
CA ILE A 442 7.86 -6.98 17.85
C ILE A 442 7.55 -7.55 19.24
N GLU A 443 7.27 -8.85 19.32
CA GLU A 443 7.00 -9.57 20.58
C GLU A 443 8.22 -9.59 21.52
N ALA A 444 9.45 -9.54 20.99
CA ALA A 444 10.66 -9.40 21.78
C ALA A 444 10.92 -7.96 22.26
N GLY A 445 10.30 -6.97 21.61
CA GLY A 445 10.43 -5.54 21.91
C GLY A 445 9.39 -5.02 22.91
N ALA A 446 9.31 -3.67 23.01
CA ALA A 446 8.27 -3.02 23.81
C ALA A 446 6.90 -3.16 23.12
N HIS A 447 5.99 -3.90 23.74
CA HIS A 447 4.64 -4.17 23.24
C HIS A 447 3.66 -4.33 24.40
N ALA A 448 2.36 -4.18 24.12
CA ALA A 448 1.29 -4.49 25.05
C ALA A 448 0.25 -5.43 24.40
N ASP A 449 -0.34 -6.29 25.22
CA ASP A 449 -1.52 -7.07 24.87
C ASP A 449 -2.76 -6.33 25.40
N VAL A 450 -3.57 -5.83 24.47
CA VAL A 450 -4.81 -5.11 24.73
C VAL A 450 -5.97 -6.09 24.59
N ASP A 451 -6.69 -6.33 25.67
CA ASP A 451 -7.90 -7.15 25.65
C ASP A 451 -9.06 -6.32 25.05
N LEU A 452 -9.43 -6.64 23.80
CA LEU A 452 -10.49 -5.93 23.08
C LEU A 452 -11.83 -5.95 23.82
N ALA A 453 -12.11 -6.99 24.61
CA ALA A 453 -13.36 -7.10 25.36
C ALA A 453 -13.47 -6.04 26.46
N LYS A 454 -12.32 -5.51 26.93
CA LYS A 454 -12.24 -4.50 28.00
C LYS A 454 -12.17 -3.07 27.48
N LEU A 455 -12.01 -2.87 26.18
CA LEU A 455 -11.99 -1.53 25.61
C LEU A 455 -13.34 -0.85 25.83
N ASP A 456 -13.32 0.38 26.32
CA ASP A 456 -14.53 1.19 26.40
C ASP A 456 -15.03 1.60 24.98
N PRO A 457 -16.22 2.20 24.85
CA PRO A 457 -16.73 2.62 23.54
C PRO A 457 -15.81 3.62 22.82
N LYS A 458 -15.15 4.54 23.54
CA LYS A 458 -14.29 5.59 22.97
C LYS A 458 -12.99 5.00 22.43
N GLU A 459 -12.38 4.09 23.16
CA GLU A 459 -11.19 3.33 22.76
C GLU A 459 -11.50 2.46 21.55
N TRP A 460 -12.65 1.76 21.56
CA TRP A 460 -13.13 0.95 20.45
C TRP A 460 -13.31 1.76 19.17
N TYR A 461 -14.01 2.89 19.24
CA TYR A 461 -14.22 3.74 18.07
C TYR A 461 -12.92 4.34 17.55
N SER A 462 -11.95 4.61 18.42
CA SER A 462 -10.63 5.11 18.01
C SER A 462 -9.81 4.02 17.32
N LEU A 463 -9.91 2.76 17.77
CA LEU A 463 -9.35 1.60 17.06
C LEU A 463 -9.96 1.43 15.66
N LEU A 464 -11.29 1.52 15.55
CA LEU A 464 -11.94 1.46 14.24
C LEU A 464 -11.51 2.63 13.34
N GLY A 465 -11.36 3.83 13.90
CA GLY A 465 -10.79 4.98 13.20
C GLY A 465 -9.36 4.73 12.70
N ALA A 466 -8.52 4.09 13.51
CA ALA A 466 -7.15 3.74 13.13
C ALA A 466 -7.08 2.76 11.94
N LEU A 467 -8.13 1.95 11.74
CA LEU A 467 -8.26 1.01 10.62
C LEU A 467 -9.06 1.57 9.43
N ASP A 468 -9.67 2.75 9.58
CA ASP A 468 -10.54 3.38 8.58
C ASP A 468 -9.83 3.62 7.24
N LEU A 469 -8.53 3.92 7.27
CA LEU A 469 -7.73 4.03 6.05
C LEU A 469 -7.86 2.79 5.17
N PHE A 470 -7.77 1.60 5.77
CA PHE A 470 -7.77 0.35 5.02
C PHE A 470 -9.19 -0.13 4.74
N LEU A 471 -10.06 -0.13 5.75
CA LEU A 471 -11.46 -0.54 5.59
C LEU A 471 -12.20 0.37 4.62
N GLY A 472 -11.94 1.68 4.67
CA GLY A 472 -12.49 2.66 3.75
C GLY A 472 -11.93 2.55 2.33
N THR A 473 -10.78 1.90 2.11
CA THR A 473 -10.24 1.63 0.77
C THR A 473 -10.95 0.43 0.11
N MET A 474 -11.32 -0.56 0.92
CA MET A 474 -11.96 -1.79 0.47
C MET A 474 -13.40 -1.55 0.00
N HIS A 475 -13.84 -2.32 -1.00
CA HIS A 475 -15.25 -2.38 -1.36
C HIS A 475 -16.10 -2.74 -0.12
N PRO A 476 -17.32 -2.18 0.07
CA PRO A 476 -18.14 -2.41 1.26
C PRO A 476 -18.34 -3.88 1.62
N ALA A 477 -18.67 -4.72 0.62
CA ALA A 477 -18.83 -6.17 0.80
C ALA A 477 -17.60 -6.86 1.42
N LEU A 478 -16.42 -6.27 1.27
CA LEU A 478 -15.15 -6.75 1.79
C LEU A 478 -14.82 -6.14 3.16
N ALA A 479 -15.00 -4.82 3.30
CA ALA A 479 -14.81 -4.10 4.55
C ALA A 479 -15.67 -4.69 5.67
N THR A 480 -16.93 -5.06 5.36
CA THR A 480 -17.87 -5.70 6.29
C THR A 480 -17.34 -7.02 6.83
N GLN A 481 -16.64 -7.82 6.02
CA GLN A 481 -16.06 -9.10 6.47
C GLN A 481 -14.95 -8.87 7.51
N TYR A 482 -14.04 -7.93 7.26
CA TYR A 482 -12.98 -7.59 8.22
C TYR A 482 -13.54 -6.98 9.50
N LEU A 483 -14.57 -6.16 9.38
CA LEU A 483 -15.21 -5.51 10.50
C LEU A 483 -15.98 -6.51 11.40
N GLN A 484 -16.69 -7.46 10.79
CA GLN A 484 -17.33 -8.57 11.50
C GLN A 484 -16.29 -9.41 12.25
N ARG A 485 -15.13 -9.68 11.64
CA ARG A 485 -14.04 -10.41 12.31
C ARG A 485 -13.48 -9.66 13.50
N LEU A 486 -13.30 -8.33 13.41
CA LEU A 486 -12.85 -7.51 14.53
C LEU A 486 -13.87 -7.52 15.69
N THR A 487 -15.16 -7.43 15.40
CA THR A 487 -16.19 -7.51 16.44
C THR A 487 -16.33 -8.91 17.03
N ALA A 488 -16.23 -9.95 16.19
CA ALA A 488 -16.20 -11.32 16.68
C ALA A 488 -14.97 -11.56 17.57
N ALA A 489 -13.81 -10.98 17.24
CA ALA A 489 -12.60 -11.00 18.07
C ALA A 489 -12.87 -10.37 19.44
N ARG A 490 -13.52 -9.21 19.46
CA ARG A 490 -13.87 -8.49 20.68
C ARG A 490 -14.76 -9.30 21.63
N SER A 491 -15.73 -10.04 21.11
CA SER A 491 -16.62 -10.90 21.92
C SER A 491 -16.12 -12.34 22.11
N GLY A 492 -15.01 -12.69 21.46
CA GLY A 492 -14.50 -14.06 21.36
C GLY A 492 -13.58 -14.45 22.52
N LYS A 493 -13.21 -15.74 22.56
CA LYS A 493 -12.25 -16.27 23.55
C LYS A 493 -10.82 -15.78 23.35
N ASN A 494 -10.49 -15.26 22.17
CA ASN A 494 -9.19 -14.68 21.84
C ASN A 494 -9.36 -13.22 21.41
N SER A 495 -9.56 -12.36 22.41
CA SER A 495 -9.77 -10.92 22.27
C SER A 495 -8.47 -10.12 22.36
N ASN A 496 -7.31 -10.76 22.49
CA ASN A 496 -6.05 -10.08 22.65
C ASN A 496 -5.57 -9.46 21.33
N MET A 497 -5.21 -8.19 21.41
CA MET A 497 -4.60 -7.42 20.34
C MET A 497 -3.20 -7.00 20.77
N LEU A 498 -2.18 -7.45 20.04
CA LEU A 498 -0.82 -7.00 20.26
C LEU A 498 -0.64 -5.62 19.64
N VAL A 499 -0.11 -4.67 20.41
CA VAL A 499 0.20 -3.32 19.94
C VAL A 499 1.61 -2.89 20.33
N ALA A 500 2.27 -2.15 19.44
CA ALA A 500 3.54 -1.49 19.69
C ALA A 500 3.57 -0.14 18.98
N TRP A 501 4.23 0.86 19.57
CA TRP A 501 4.43 2.15 18.91
C TRP A 501 5.76 2.80 19.25
N ALA A 502 6.14 3.75 18.41
CA ALA A 502 7.28 4.63 18.63
C ALA A 502 6.97 6.00 18.03
N GLY A 503 7.79 7.00 18.34
CA GLY A 503 7.66 8.34 17.78
C GLY A 503 7.71 9.45 18.80
N GLY A 504 7.34 10.65 18.33
CA GLY A 504 7.32 11.86 19.14
C GLY A 504 5.96 12.13 19.80
N ASN A 505 5.71 13.41 20.06
CA ASN A 505 4.49 13.87 20.73
C ASN A 505 3.22 13.47 19.95
N LEU A 506 2.32 12.73 20.60
CA LEU A 506 1.03 12.30 20.03
C LEU A 506 0.07 13.47 19.72
N SER A 507 0.30 14.66 20.25
CA SER A 507 -0.48 15.87 19.92
C SER A 507 0.05 16.60 18.68
N ASP A 508 1.28 16.31 18.26
CA ASP A 508 1.87 16.88 17.05
C ASP A 508 1.58 15.95 15.85
N PRO A 509 0.80 16.41 14.85
CA PRO A 509 0.51 15.60 13.67
C PRO A 509 1.72 15.41 12.75
N PHE A 510 2.80 16.18 12.92
CA PHE A 510 4.02 16.13 12.10
C PHE A 510 5.22 15.54 12.85
N SER A 511 5.02 15.04 14.07
CA SER A 511 6.00 14.20 14.74
C SER A 511 6.16 12.87 14.00
N ALA A 512 7.34 12.27 14.01
CA ALA A 512 7.50 10.92 13.52
C ALA A 512 6.66 9.96 14.39
N HIS A 513 6.04 8.96 13.76
CA HIS A 513 5.14 8.04 14.44
C HIS A 513 5.18 6.66 13.78
N TYR A 514 5.31 5.62 14.59
CA TYR A 514 5.20 4.24 14.18
C TYR A 514 4.13 3.55 15.01
N THR A 515 3.31 2.71 14.37
CA THR A 515 2.34 1.84 15.05
C THR A 515 2.36 0.47 14.40
N TYR A 516 2.38 -0.57 15.22
CA TYR A 516 2.09 -1.95 14.86
C TYR A 516 0.88 -2.43 15.65
N LEU A 517 -0.02 -3.16 14.98
CA LEU A 517 -1.20 -3.76 15.57
C LEU A 517 -1.44 -5.15 14.96
N LYS A 518 -1.70 -6.15 15.81
CA LYS A 518 -2.09 -7.50 15.38
C LYS A 518 -3.24 -8.05 16.21
N VAL A 519 -4.31 -8.49 15.54
CA VAL A 519 -5.46 -9.15 16.15
C VAL A 519 -6.04 -10.21 15.22
N ASN A 520 -6.20 -11.45 15.71
CA ASN A 520 -6.81 -12.56 14.95
C ASN A 520 -6.32 -12.69 13.49
N GLY A 521 -5.01 -12.57 13.32
CA GLY A 521 -4.29 -12.66 12.05
C GLY A 521 -4.42 -11.43 11.15
N LEU A 522 -5.19 -10.42 11.52
CA LEU A 522 -5.09 -9.10 10.92
C LEU A 522 -3.87 -8.39 11.50
N GLN A 523 -3.07 -7.81 10.62
CA GLN A 523 -1.88 -7.03 10.96
C GLN A 523 -1.97 -5.67 10.28
N MET A 524 -1.61 -4.63 11.02
CA MET A 524 -1.58 -3.26 10.55
C MET A 524 -0.28 -2.61 11.00
N GLU A 525 0.37 -1.95 10.07
CA GLU A 525 1.54 -1.12 10.33
C GLU A 525 1.39 0.26 9.71
N TYR A 526 1.83 1.25 10.46
CA TYR A 526 1.91 2.64 10.02
C TYR A 526 3.27 3.19 10.41
N LEU A 527 3.94 3.83 9.46
CA LEU A 527 5.17 4.57 9.68
C LEU A 527 5.05 5.93 9.03
N GLN A 528 5.18 6.97 9.84
CA GLN A 528 5.38 8.35 9.44
C GLN A 528 6.76 8.77 9.91
N SER A 529 7.62 9.15 8.96
CA SER A 529 9.00 9.49 9.25
C SER A 529 9.44 10.75 8.51
N ASN A 530 10.57 11.27 8.95
CA ASN A 530 11.37 12.27 8.24
C ASN A 530 12.53 11.60 7.48
N GLN A 531 12.47 10.30 7.19
CA GLN A 531 13.48 9.58 6.41
C GLN A 531 13.08 9.57 4.94
N PHE A 532 14.06 9.66 4.03
CA PHE A 532 13.84 9.75 2.58
C PHE A 532 12.80 10.82 2.22
N ALA A 533 12.91 12.01 2.84
CA ALA A 533 11.90 13.05 2.78
C ALA A 533 12.48 14.42 2.47
N VAL A 534 11.67 15.31 1.90
CA VAL A 534 11.95 16.74 1.92
C VAL A 534 11.14 17.34 3.07
N THR A 535 11.85 17.90 4.03
CA THR A 535 11.29 18.37 5.30
C THR A 535 11.15 19.88 5.28
N HIS A 536 10.11 20.40 5.93
CA HIS A 536 9.91 21.84 6.08
C HIS A 536 9.76 22.17 7.57
N PRO A 537 10.24 23.34 8.04
CA PRO A 537 10.01 23.76 9.41
C PRO A 537 8.52 23.72 9.78
N GLY A 538 8.19 22.97 10.82
CA GLY A 538 6.81 22.73 11.26
C GLY A 538 6.08 21.58 10.54
N TYR A 539 6.75 20.92 9.59
CA TYR A 539 6.28 19.77 8.81
C TYR A 539 7.42 18.76 8.65
N GLU A 540 7.87 18.19 9.77
CA GLU A 540 9.11 17.41 9.83
C GLU A 540 8.90 15.97 9.32
N ALA A 541 7.98 15.20 9.92
CA ALA A 541 7.68 13.84 9.48
C ALA A 541 6.47 13.83 8.54
N THR A 542 6.73 13.80 7.24
CA THR A 542 5.68 13.82 6.20
C THR A 542 5.74 12.64 5.25
N HIS A 543 6.65 11.68 5.46
CA HIS A 543 6.75 10.49 4.61
C HIS A 543 6.05 9.32 5.29
N ILE A 544 4.93 8.89 4.71
CA ILE A 544 4.07 7.82 5.23
C ILE A 544 4.28 6.53 4.43
N HIS A 545 4.40 5.42 5.14
CA HIS A 545 4.16 4.07 4.64
C HIS A 545 3.18 3.35 5.55
N THR A 546 2.18 2.71 4.99
CA THR A 546 1.21 1.91 5.73
C THR A 546 1.06 0.55 5.08
N VAL A 547 0.86 -0.49 5.90
CA VAL A 547 0.64 -1.85 5.43
C VAL A 547 -0.50 -2.49 6.22
N PHE A 548 -1.39 -3.18 5.52
CA PHE A 548 -2.43 -4.02 6.11
C PHE A 548 -2.36 -5.43 5.55
N ARG A 549 -2.40 -6.44 6.41
CA ARG A 549 -2.25 -7.84 6.01
C ARG A 549 -3.24 -8.72 6.77
N ASP A 550 -3.77 -9.72 6.09
CA ASP A 550 -4.49 -10.81 6.72
C ASP A 550 -3.69 -12.10 6.58
N THR A 551 -3.07 -12.53 7.68
CA THR A 551 -2.26 -13.75 7.72
C THR A 551 -3.10 -15.02 7.83
N THR A 552 -4.42 -14.90 8.03
CA THR A 552 -5.33 -16.05 8.00
C THR A 552 -5.74 -16.41 6.57
N PHE A 553 -5.74 -15.42 5.69
CA PHE A 553 -5.82 -15.63 4.26
C PHE A 553 -4.46 -16.14 3.80
N LYS A 554 -4.21 -17.44 3.97
CA LYS A 554 -2.94 -18.07 3.63
C LYS A 554 -2.68 -17.95 2.13
N TRP A 555 -1.83 -17.00 1.76
CA TRP A 555 -1.25 -16.83 0.43
C TRP A 555 -0.06 -17.76 0.18
N ASP A 556 0.66 -18.11 1.25
CA ASP A 556 1.82 -18.98 1.23
C ASP A 556 1.39 -20.45 1.33
N PHE A 557 1.05 -21.03 0.18
CA PHE A 557 1.64 -22.32 -0.09
C PHE A 557 3.04 -22.05 -0.64
N ASP A 558 4.05 -22.20 0.21
CA ASP A 558 5.45 -22.22 -0.22
C ASP A 558 5.84 -23.69 -0.47
N PRO A 559 5.69 -24.21 -1.70
CA PRO A 559 6.12 -25.56 -2.03
C PRO A 559 7.62 -25.77 -1.87
N LEU A 560 8.45 -24.70 -1.80
CA LEU A 560 9.88 -24.80 -1.59
C LEU A 560 10.22 -24.93 -0.10
N LYS A 561 9.57 -24.19 0.80
CA LYS A 561 9.64 -24.46 2.25
C LYS A 561 9.01 -25.79 2.60
N VAL A 562 7.87 -26.12 1.99
CA VAL A 562 7.28 -27.47 2.12
C VAL A 562 8.22 -28.52 1.54
N HIS A 563 8.97 -28.26 0.46
CA HIS A 563 10.02 -29.15 -0.08
C HIS A 563 11.28 -29.18 0.78
N GLU A 564 11.70 -28.08 1.40
CA GLU A 564 12.87 -28.01 2.28
C GLU A 564 12.58 -28.80 3.57
N GLU A 565 11.38 -28.61 4.13
CA GLU A 565 10.82 -29.37 5.25
C GLU A 565 10.49 -30.84 4.87
N ARG A 566 10.22 -31.16 3.60
CA ARG A 566 9.84 -32.51 3.09
C ARG A 566 11.00 -33.35 2.55
N ASP A 567 11.96 -32.72 1.86
CA ASP A 567 12.97 -33.38 1.03
C ASP A 567 14.41 -33.09 1.53
N HIS A 568 14.60 -32.15 2.47
CA HIS A 568 15.92 -31.75 2.97
C HIS A 568 16.08 -31.75 4.49
N HIS A 569 15.01 -31.95 5.27
CA HIS A 569 15.09 -32.28 6.70
C HIS A 569 14.89 -33.78 6.90
N SER A 570 15.90 -34.45 7.46
CA SER A 570 15.96 -35.91 7.69
C SER A 570 15.12 -36.42 8.87
N ASP A 571 14.26 -35.58 9.43
CA ASP A 571 13.57 -35.90 10.67
C ASP A 571 12.22 -36.57 10.38
N CYS A 572 11.96 -37.68 11.06
CA CYS A 572 10.70 -38.40 10.93
C CYS A 572 9.63 -37.81 11.87
N PHE A 573 8.53 -37.33 11.31
CA PHE A 573 7.42 -36.68 12.02
C PHE A 573 6.06 -37.25 11.63
N ASP A 574 5.02 -36.92 12.41
CA ASP A 574 3.65 -37.32 12.11
C ASP A 574 3.00 -36.51 10.99
N ILE A 575 2.45 -37.23 10.01
CA ILE A 575 1.53 -36.67 9.02
C ILE A 575 0.16 -37.27 9.29
N ALA A 576 -0.84 -36.44 9.63
CA ALA A 576 -2.21 -36.89 9.79
C ALA A 576 -2.82 -37.24 8.43
N PRO A 577 -3.68 -38.28 8.36
CA PRO A 577 -4.24 -38.73 7.09
C PRO A 577 -5.30 -37.80 6.50
N ASP A 578 -5.92 -36.97 7.32
CA ASP A 578 -6.90 -35.97 6.93
C ASP A 578 -6.91 -34.82 7.96
N TYR A 579 -7.72 -33.78 7.69
CA TYR A 579 -7.88 -32.61 8.57
C TYR A 579 -8.85 -32.85 9.74
N THR A 580 -9.54 -33.98 9.78
CA THR A 580 -10.58 -34.31 10.77
C THR A 580 -10.05 -35.17 11.92
N HIS A 581 -8.97 -35.91 11.71
CA HIS A 581 -8.49 -36.92 12.63
C HIS A 581 -6.97 -36.82 12.85
N THR A 582 -6.58 -36.52 14.09
CA THR A 582 -5.18 -36.43 14.51
C THR A 582 -4.52 -37.81 14.60
N CYS A 583 -3.19 -37.87 14.51
CA CYS A 583 -2.46 -39.12 14.68
C CYS A 583 -2.62 -39.74 16.07
N ALA A 584 -2.77 -38.93 17.12
CA ALA A 584 -3.10 -39.41 18.46
C ALA A 584 -4.45 -40.14 18.49
N GLN A 585 -5.46 -39.60 17.79
CA GLN A 585 -6.77 -40.26 17.64
C GLN A 585 -6.66 -41.54 16.83
N GLN A 586 -5.94 -41.53 15.71
CA GLN A 586 -5.72 -42.74 14.90
C GLN A 586 -5.01 -43.85 15.69
N LYS A 587 -4.02 -43.51 16.52
CA LYS A 587 -3.39 -44.45 17.46
C LYS A 587 -4.36 -44.94 18.52
N ALA A 588 -5.17 -44.06 19.10
CA ALA A 588 -6.20 -44.43 20.07
C ALA A 588 -7.26 -45.38 19.45
N TRP A 589 -7.50 -45.28 18.14
CA TRP A 589 -8.38 -46.17 17.37
C TRP A 589 -7.69 -47.43 16.86
N GLY A 590 -6.43 -47.68 17.23
CA GLY A 590 -5.68 -48.88 16.84
C GLY A 590 -5.24 -48.89 15.37
N LYS A 591 -5.26 -47.75 14.68
CA LYS A 591 -5.05 -47.64 13.23
C LYS A 591 -3.58 -47.68 12.78
N CYS A 592 -2.65 -47.71 13.72
CA CYS A 592 -1.21 -47.74 13.43
C CYS A 592 -0.74 -48.93 12.59
N ALA A 593 -1.49 -50.03 12.60
CA ALA A 593 -1.19 -51.24 11.82
C ALA A 593 -1.92 -51.29 10.47
N ASP A 594 -2.85 -50.38 10.20
CA ASP A 594 -3.64 -50.39 8.97
C ASP A 594 -2.76 -50.06 7.75
N ASP A 595 -2.99 -50.77 6.64
CA ASP A 595 -2.16 -50.62 5.44
C ASP A 595 -2.25 -49.21 4.82
N TRP A 596 -3.38 -48.52 4.96
CA TRP A 596 -3.53 -47.14 4.50
C TRP A 596 -2.78 -46.12 5.39
N VAL A 597 -2.52 -46.46 6.67
CA VAL A 597 -1.69 -45.67 7.59
C VAL A 597 -0.19 -45.96 7.37
N LYS A 598 0.15 -47.18 6.94
CA LYS A 598 1.52 -47.58 6.55
C LYS A 598 1.88 -47.24 5.12
N ALA A 599 0.90 -47.04 4.25
CA ALA A 599 1.13 -46.63 2.88
C ALA A 599 1.86 -45.29 2.89
N ALA A 600 2.95 -45.21 2.13
CA ALA A 600 3.62 -43.95 1.86
C ALA A 600 2.59 -42.99 1.24
N ALA A 601 2.17 -41.99 2.02
CA ALA A 601 1.41 -40.89 1.47
C ALA A 601 2.28 -40.23 0.37
N LYS A 602 1.68 -39.67 -0.68
CA LYS A 602 2.43 -38.93 -1.69
C LYS A 602 3.27 -37.84 -0.99
N GLY A 603 4.60 -38.04 -0.96
CA GLY A 603 5.54 -37.14 -0.28
C GLY A 603 5.90 -37.49 1.17
N ALA A 604 5.63 -38.70 1.66
CA ALA A 604 5.99 -39.16 3.01
C ALA A 604 6.66 -40.55 2.98
N PRO A 605 7.96 -40.68 3.30
CA PRO A 605 8.66 -41.97 3.22
C PRO A 605 8.19 -43.02 4.24
N TYR A 606 7.55 -42.61 5.34
CA TYR A 606 7.17 -43.49 6.47
C TYR A 606 5.65 -43.68 6.68
N GLY A 607 4.82 -43.17 5.74
CA GLY A 607 3.36 -43.21 5.83
C GLY A 607 2.75 -42.22 6.84
N PHE A 608 1.43 -42.25 7.01
CA PHE A 608 0.73 -41.38 7.95
C PHE A 608 1.01 -41.78 9.40
N CYS A 609 1.10 -40.83 10.32
CA CYS A 609 1.26 -41.07 11.75
C CYS A 609 2.52 -41.89 12.11
N ALA A 610 3.62 -41.66 11.41
CA ALA A 610 4.86 -42.41 11.58
C ALA A 610 5.46 -42.26 12.98
N GLN A 611 5.53 -41.04 13.54
CA GLN A 611 6.12 -40.79 14.86
C GLN A 611 5.22 -41.30 15.98
N THR A 612 3.93 -40.97 15.96
CA THR A 612 2.93 -41.43 16.93
C THR A 612 2.85 -42.96 16.96
N CYS A 613 2.94 -43.61 15.80
CA CYS A 613 2.93 -45.07 15.69
C CYS A 613 4.32 -45.73 15.84
N GLY A 614 5.35 -44.98 16.23
CA GLY A 614 6.68 -45.53 16.56
C GLY A 614 7.46 -46.10 15.36
N ARG A 615 7.21 -45.58 14.15
CA ARG A 615 7.83 -46.03 12.89
C ARG A 615 9.01 -45.16 12.44
N CYS A 616 9.40 -44.17 13.23
CA CYS A 616 10.55 -43.33 12.96
C CYS A 616 11.86 -44.02 13.34
N PRO A 617 12.84 -44.16 12.43
CA PRO A 617 14.16 -44.68 12.77
C PRO A 617 14.96 -43.63 13.55
N GLY A 618 15.45 -43.96 14.74
CA GLY A 618 16.43 -43.14 15.48
C GLY A 618 15.99 -42.53 16.81
N HIS A 619 14.76 -42.77 17.29
CA HIS A 619 14.39 -42.49 18.68
C HIS A 619 14.36 -43.78 19.50
N ASP A 620 15.54 -44.29 19.86
CA ASP A 620 15.65 -45.03 21.11
C ASP A 620 15.42 -44.02 22.23
N HIS A 621 14.35 -44.23 23.00
CA HIS A 621 14.14 -43.53 24.25
C HIS A 621 15.26 -43.90 25.23
N ASN A 622 16.16 -42.96 25.48
CA ASN A 622 16.92 -42.82 26.73
C ASN A 622 17.13 -41.34 27.04
#